data_AF-A0A6J5Z7L9-F1
#
_entry.id   AF-A0A6J5Z7L9-F1
#
_cell.length_a   1.000
_cell.length_b   1.000
_cell.length_c   1.000
_cell.angle_alpha   90.00
_cell.angle_beta   90.00
_cell.angle_gamma   90.00
#
_symmetry.space_group_name_H-M   'P 1'
#
loop_
_entity.id
_entity.type
_entity.pdbx_description
1 polymer ?
#
loop_
_entity_poly.entity_id
_entity_poly.type
_entity_poly.pdbx_seq_one_letter_code
_entity_poly.pdbx_strand_id
1 'polypeptide(L)'
;MPGELDSLLTFVLNLLRDYGLEDFYLELSTRNPEKSVGEDSDWQEATEALRKAALAQNLELVLDEGGAAFYGPKISVQAKDAIGRTWQMSTIQVDFQLPQRFELEYAASDGSHQRPVMIHRALFGSIERFFGVLTEHYSGAFPPWLAPVQVMAIPVADTFTDYLIEVVRELKKAGLRAEIDASDDRMQKKVRNAQMQKIPFMLIAGEEDMNAGAVSFRYRNGDQKNGVPLKEAIAEIAKAVADRVQV
;
A
#
# COMPACT_ATOMS: atom_id res chain seq x y z
N MET A 1 6.54 -20.32 17.64
CA MET A 1 6.26 -18.89 17.88
C MET A 1 7.27 -17.98 17.17
N PRO A 2 8.61 -18.05 17.37
CA PRO A 2 9.53 -17.12 16.71
C PRO A 2 9.47 -17.16 15.17
N GLY A 3 9.37 -18.35 14.57
CA GLY A 3 9.25 -18.48 13.10
C GLY A 3 7.95 -17.90 12.52
N GLU A 4 6.84 -17.95 13.26
CA GLU A 4 5.59 -17.31 12.85
C GLU A 4 5.72 -15.78 12.91
N LEU A 5 6.32 -15.26 13.99
CA LEU A 5 6.56 -13.83 14.15
C LEU A 5 7.52 -13.28 13.08
N ASP A 6 8.57 -14.03 12.76
CA ASP A 6 9.52 -13.71 11.70
C ASP A 6 8.84 -13.66 10.33
N SER A 7 8.09 -14.71 9.97
CA SER A 7 7.32 -14.74 8.72
C SER A 7 6.30 -13.62 8.63
N LEU A 8 5.61 -13.30 9.73
CA LEU A 8 4.64 -12.20 9.78
C LEU A 8 5.32 -10.84 9.62
N LEU A 9 6.47 -10.64 10.24
CA LEU A 9 7.21 -9.39 10.14
C LEU A 9 7.79 -9.19 8.74
N THR A 10 8.32 -10.25 8.11
CA THR A 10 8.73 -10.22 6.70
C THR A 10 7.55 -9.89 5.78
N PHE A 11 6.39 -10.49 6.02
CA PHE A 11 5.18 -10.18 5.24
C PHE A 11 4.78 -8.71 5.38
N VAL A 12 4.78 -8.16 6.60
CA VAL A 12 4.48 -6.74 6.85
C VAL A 12 5.46 -5.82 6.14
N LEU A 13 6.77 -6.08 6.24
CA LEU A 13 7.79 -5.24 5.60
C LEU A 13 7.66 -5.27 4.07
N ASN A 14 7.43 -6.44 3.47
CA ASN A 14 7.21 -6.56 2.03
C ASN A 14 5.92 -5.87 1.58
N LEU A 15 4.85 -5.99 2.37
CA LEU A 15 3.61 -5.29 2.11
C LEU A 15 3.82 -3.78 2.10
N LEU A 16 4.53 -3.20 3.07
CA LEU A 16 4.80 -1.76 3.09
C LEU A 16 5.71 -1.31 1.92
N ARG A 17 6.67 -2.15 1.51
CA ARG A 17 7.49 -1.92 0.30
C ARG A 17 6.67 -1.86 -0.98
N ASP A 18 5.65 -2.70 -1.11
CA ASP A 18 4.73 -2.65 -2.25
C ASP A 18 4.01 -1.28 -2.37
N TYR A 19 3.88 -0.55 -1.26
CA TYR A 19 3.33 0.81 -1.20
C TYR A 19 4.40 1.91 -1.22
N GLY A 20 5.65 1.59 -1.58
CA GLY A 20 6.74 2.55 -1.74
C GLY A 20 7.43 3.00 -0.44
N LEU A 21 7.11 2.40 0.71
CA LEU A 21 7.80 2.67 1.96
C LEU A 21 8.99 1.71 2.09
N GLU A 22 10.20 2.25 2.27
CA GLU A 22 11.42 1.41 2.27
C GLU A 22 12.35 1.67 3.47
N ASP A 23 12.29 2.86 4.07
CA ASP A 23 13.09 3.24 5.24
C ASP A 23 12.35 2.85 6.52
N PHE A 24 12.77 1.73 7.12
CA PHE A 24 12.18 1.15 8.31
C PHE A 24 13.16 1.03 9.46
N TYR A 25 12.64 1.17 10.67
CA TYR A 25 13.21 0.56 11.87
C TYR A 25 12.12 -0.11 12.70
N LEU A 26 12.53 -0.96 13.64
CA LEU A 26 11.65 -1.70 14.52
C LEU A 26 11.73 -1.13 15.93
N GLU A 27 10.58 -1.11 16.59
CA GLU A 27 10.49 -0.72 17.99
C GLU A 27 9.88 -1.88 18.79
N LEU A 28 10.60 -2.35 19.81
CA LEU A 28 10.14 -3.40 20.73
C LEU A 28 9.66 -2.76 22.02
N SER A 29 8.33 -2.69 22.18
CA SER A 29 7.74 -2.19 23.40
C SER A 29 7.65 -3.29 24.46
N THR A 30 8.21 -3.02 25.64
CA THR A 30 8.34 -4.01 26.73
C THR A 30 7.38 -3.71 27.89
N ARG A 31 7.31 -4.65 28.84
CA ARG A 31 6.36 -4.64 29.96
C ARG A 31 6.44 -3.35 30.77
N ASN A 32 5.27 -2.79 31.11
CA ASN A 32 5.12 -1.82 32.19
C ASN A 32 4.61 -2.52 33.45
N PRO A 33 5.42 -2.71 34.52
CA PRO A 33 5.01 -3.46 35.71
C PRO A 33 3.77 -2.90 36.42
N GLU A 34 3.52 -1.59 36.35
CA GLU A 34 2.39 -0.94 37.02
C GLU A 34 1.06 -1.10 36.26
N LYS A 35 1.12 -1.41 34.97
CA LYS A 35 -0.03 -1.40 34.05
C LYS A 35 -0.21 -2.71 33.29
N SER A 36 0.48 -3.77 33.68
CA SER A 36 0.45 -5.07 33.00
C SER A 36 -0.19 -6.16 33.85
N VAL A 37 -0.76 -7.15 33.18
CA VAL A 37 -1.30 -8.37 33.79
C VAL A 37 -0.51 -9.58 33.31
N GLY A 38 -0.59 -10.68 34.04
CA GLY A 38 0.11 -11.93 33.71
C GLY A 38 1.43 -12.13 34.45
N GLU A 39 1.95 -13.34 34.28
CA GLU A 39 3.17 -13.81 34.94
C GLU A 39 4.43 -13.26 34.27
N ASP A 40 5.50 -13.08 35.06
CA ASP A 40 6.79 -12.60 34.58
C ASP A 40 7.39 -13.52 33.49
N SER A 41 7.17 -14.83 33.61
CA SER A 41 7.63 -15.82 32.62
C SER A 41 7.01 -15.60 31.25
N ASP A 42 5.70 -15.35 31.18
CA ASP A 42 4.98 -15.15 29.92
C ASP A 42 5.51 -13.90 29.21
N TRP A 43 5.73 -12.83 29.97
CA TRP A 43 6.29 -11.58 29.45
C TRP A 43 7.72 -11.73 28.94
N GLN A 44 8.57 -12.47 29.65
CA GLN A 44 9.94 -12.75 29.23
C GLN A 44 9.96 -13.59 27.94
N GLU A 45 9.16 -14.66 27.88
CA GLU A 45 9.05 -15.51 26.71
C GLU A 45 8.54 -14.73 25.49
N ALA A 46 7.46 -13.96 25.65
CA ALA A 46 6.87 -13.14 24.60
C ALA A 46 7.85 -12.11 24.05
N THR A 47 8.55 -11.40 24.95
CA THR A 47 9.50 -10.34 24.59
C THR A 47 10.69 -10.92 23.86
N GLU A 48 11.21 -12.07 24.30
CA GLU A 48 12.36 -12.72 23.67
C GLU A 48 12.00 -13.33 22.31
N ALA A 49 10.79 -13.88 22.16
CA ALA A 49 10.30 -14.37 20.88
C ALA A 49 10.19 -13.24 19.85
N LEU A 50 9.65 -12.08 20.26
CA LEU A 50 9.61 -10.88 19.42
C LEU A 50 11.02 -10.38 19.10
N ARG A 51 11.90 -10.23 20.09
CA ARG A 51 13.28 -9.78 19.90
C ARG A 51 14.02 -10.62 18.87
N LYS A 52 13.92 -11.95 18.95
CA LYS A 52 14.55 -12.88 17.98
C LYS A 52 14.02 -12.66 16.57
N ALA A 53 12.70 -12.52 16.41
CA ALA A 53 12.08 -12.23 15.11
C ALA A 53 12.52 -10.87 14.55
N ALA A 54 12.60 -9.82 15.37
CA ALA A 54 13.08 -8.51 14.94
C ALA A 54 14.54 -8.55 14.47
N LEU A 55 15.43 -9.18 15.24
CA LEU A 55 16.85 -9.26 14.91
C LEU A 55 17.11 -10.02 13.60
N ALA A 56 16.26 -11.01 13.27
CA ALA A 56 16.35 -11.76 12.02
C ALA A 56 16.10 -10.89 10.77
N GLN A 57 15.37 -9.78 10.90
CA GLN A 57 15.07 -8.88 9.78
C GLN A 57 16.24 -7.97 9.40
N ASN A 58 17.32 -7.93 10.18
CA ASN A 58 18.48 -7.05 9.97
C ASN A 58 18.11 -5.55 9.86
N LEU A 59 17.12 -5.11 10.65
CA LEU A 59 16.75 -3.71 10.81
C LEU A 59 17.22 -3.20 12.17
N GLU A 60 17.35 -1.88 12.30
CA GLU A 60 17.57 -1.24 13.59
C GLU A 60 16.41 -1.61 14.54
N LEU A 61 16.74 -2.02 15.76
CA LEU A 61 15.78 -2.37 16.80
C LEU A 61 15.97 -1.44 18.00
N VAL A 62 14.97 -0.60 18.24
CA VAL A 62 14.90 0.33 19.37
C VAL A 62 14.02 -0.25 20.46
N LEU A 63 14.40 -0.08 21.73
CA LEU A 63 13.58 -0.49 22.88
C LEU A 63 12.66 0.66 23.29
N ASP A 64 11.39 0.34 23.52
CA ASP A 64 10.37 1.23 24.07
C ASP A 64 9.93 0.69 25.45
N GLU A 65 10.70 1.06 26.47
CA GLU A 65 10.53 0.53 27.82
C GLU A 65 9.18 0.93 28.42
N GLY A 66 8.36 -0.07 28.75
CA GLY A 66 7.04 0.17 29.33
C GLY A 66 5.96 0.63 28.34
N GLY A 67 6.23 0.65 27.03
CA GLY A 67 5.25 1.04 26.00
C GLY A 67 4.34 -0.09 25.50
N ALA A 68 4.47 -1.30 26.05
CA ALA A 68 3.62 -2.44 25.73
C ALA A 68 2.16 -2.22 26.16
N ALA A 69 1.21 -2.92 25.53
CA ALA A 69 -0.16 -2.96 26.05
C ALA A 69 -0.21 -3.80 27.32
N PHE A 70 -1.29 -3.70 28.09
CA PHE A 70 -1.40 -4.36 29.40
C PHE A 70 -1.28 -5.90 29.35
N TYR A 71 -1.54 -6.53 28.19
CA TYR A 71 -1.62 -7.98 28.02
C TYR A 71 -0.41 -8.62 27.31
N GLY A 72 0.56 -7.84 26.84
CA GLY A 72 1.77 -8.41 26.24
C GLY A 72 2.63 -7.43 25.44
N PRO A 73 3.87 -7.81 25.14
CA PRO A 73 4.83 -6.99 24.38
C PRO A 73 4.46 -6.94 22.90
N LYS A 74 4.97 -5.92 22.20
CA LYS A 74 4.72 -5.74 20.76
C LYS A 74 5.98 -5.28 20.02
N ILE A 75 6.06 -5.65 18.75
CA ILE A 75 6.93 -5.01 17.77
C ILE A 75 6.08 -4.06 16.94
N SER A 76 6.58 -2.85 16.73
CA SER A 76 6.01 -1.88 15.80
C SER A 76 6.98 -1.63 14.66
N VAL A 77 6.46 -1.56 13.44
CA VAL A 77 7.23 -1.13 12.26
C VAL A 77 7.07 0.38 12.12
N GLN A 78 8.19 1.07 12.24
CA GLN A 78 8.30 2.52 12.10
C GLN A 78 8.82 2.80 10.69
N ALA A 79 8.09 3.58 9.89
CA ALA A 79 8.45 3.92 8.53
C ALA A 79 8.67 5.43 8.39
N LYS A 80 9.71 5.83 7.66
CA LYS A 80 9.89 7.24 7.29
C LYS A 80 9.16 7.55 5.98
N ASP A 81 8.46 8.68 5.95
CA ASP A 81 7.88 9.21 4.72
C ASP A 81 8.92 9.96 3.87
N ALA A 82 8.50 10.42 2.68
CA ALA A 82 9.38 11.08 1.71
C ALA A 82 9.99 12.41 2.20
N ILE A 83 9.49 12.98 3.30
CA ILE A 83 10.02 14.22 3.90
C ILE A 83 10.68 13.99 5.27
N GLY A 84 10.90 12.72 5.65
CA GLY A 84 11.69 12.32 6.80
C GLY A 84 10.94 12.23 8.13
N ARG A 85 9.61 12.30 8.14
CA ARG A 85 8.82 12.07 9.36
C ARG A 85 8.62 10.58 9.59
N THR A 86 8.62 10.16 10.84
CA THR A 86 8.41 8.77 11.23
C THR A 86 6.95 8.50 11.57
N TRP A 87 6.43 7.39 11.05
CA TRP A 87 5.08 6.90 11.31
C TRP A 87 5.13 5.45 11.76
N GLN A 88 4.41 5.15 12.85
CA GLN A 88 4.13 3.78 13.23
C GLN A 88 3.07 3.20 12.29
N MET A 89 3.47 2.26 11.43
CA MET A 89 2.63 1.73 10.36
C MET A 89 1.95 0.42 10.74
N SER A 90 2.68 -0.47 11.40
CA SER A 90 2.21 -1.84 11.66
C SER A 90 2.59 -2.28 13.05
N THR A 91 1.83 -3.22 13.60
CA THR A 91 2.11 -3.84 14.91
C THR A 91 1.93 -5.34 14.86
N ILE A 92 2.80 -6.05 15.59
CA ILE A 92 2.67 -7.46 15.91
C ILE A 92 2.80 -7.57 17.43
N GLN A 93 1.79 -8.12 18.09
CA GLN A 93 1.72 -8.22 19.53
C GLN A 93 1.41 -9.65 19.96
N VAL A 94 2.16 -10.14 20.93
CA VAL A 94 1.99 -11.49 21.46
C VAL A 94 1.21 -11.42 22.77
N ASP A 95 0.12 -12.19 22.83
CA ASP A 95 -0.84 -12.16 23.92
C ASP A 95 -1.07 -13.57 24.49
N PHE A 96 -0.68 -13.72 25.75
CA PHE A 96 -0.89 -14.94 26.55
C PHE A 96 -2.10 -14.83 27.47
N GLN A 97 -2.67 -13.63 27.63
CA GLN A 97 -3.64 -13.29 28.65
C GLN A 97 -5.07 -13.53 28.18
N LEU A 98 -5.42 -13.07 26.97
CA LEU A 98 -6.76 -13.29 26.44
C LEU A 98 -7.08 -14.78 26.25
N PRO A 99 -6.18 -15.63 25.71
CA PRO A 99 -6.42 -17.07 25.66
C PRO A 99 -6.75 -17.70 27.01
N GLN A 100 -6.12 -17.23 28.11
CA GLN A 100 -6.42 -17.72 29.46
C GLN A 100 -7.80 -17.25 29.92
N ARG A 101 -8.10 -15.95 29.75
CA ARG A 101 -9.36 -15.35 30.20
C ARG A 101 -10.59 -15.84 29.46
N PHE A 102 -10.44 -16.20 28.19
CA PHE A 102 -11.50 -16.77 27.36
C PHE A 102 -11.52 -18.30 27.40
N GLU A 103 -10.67 -18.93 28.22
CA GLU A 103 -10.57 -20.40 28.32
C GLU A 103 -10.38 -21.07 26.94
N LEU A 104 -9.58 -20.45 26.07
CA LEU A 104 -9.30 -20.99 24.75
C LEU A 104 -8.41 -22.23 24.85
N GLU A 105 -8.76 -23.26 24.10
CA GLU A 105 -8.02 -24.52 24.05
C GLU A 105 -8.05 -25.13 22.65
N TYR A 106 -7.04 -25.93 22.33
CA TYR A 106 -7.00 -26.81 21.17
C TYR A 106 -6.52 -28.20 21.59
N ALA A 107 -6.92 -29.23 20.85
CA ALA A 107 -6.41 -30.59 21.04
C ALA A 107 -5.02 -30.71 20.40
N ALA A 108 -4.00 -31.00 21.21
CA ALA A 108 -2.65 -31.24 20.74
C ALA A 108 -2.50 -32.65 20.15
N SER A 109 -1.35 -32.90 19.50
CA SER A 109 -1.06 -34.17 18.84
C SER A 109 -1.02 -35.38 19.77
N ASP A 110 -0.75 -35.15 21.06
CA ASP A 110 -0.78 -36.17 22.12
C ASP A 110 -2.18 -36.36 22.74
N GLY A 111 -3.20 -35.64 22.25
CA GLY A 111 -4.56 -35.68 22.75
C GLY A 111 -4.81 -34.81 23.98
N SER A 112 -3.79 -34.13 24.50
CA SER A 112 -3.95 -33.17 25.59
C SER A 112 -4.62 -31.88 25.10
N HIS A 113 -5.34 -31.21 26.01
CA HIS A 113 -5.83 -29.86 25.76
C HIS A 113 -4.72 -28.85 26.06
N GLN A 114 -4.36 -28.05 25.07
CA GLN A 114 -3.34 -27.02 25.18
C GLN A 114 -3.95 -25.64 24.90
N ARG A 115 -3.37 -24.61 25.50
CA ARG A 115 -3.82 -23.23 25.29
C ARG A 115 -3.06 -22.60 24.12
N PRO A 116 -3.74 -21.96 23.16
CA PRO A 116 -3.04 -21.28 22.07
C PRO A 116 -2.43 -19.95 22.56
N VAL A 117 -1.40 -19.50 21.85
CA VAL A 117 -0.88 -18.13 21.97
C VAL A 117 -1.58 -17.27 20.92
N MET A 118 -2.04 -16.09 21.32
CA MET A 118 -2.71 -15.17 20.40
C MET A 118 -1.72 -14.14 19.86
N ILE A 119 -1.73 -13.93 18.54
CA ILE A 119 -0.93 -12.90 17.89
C ILE A 119 -1.90 -11.87 17.31
N HIS A 120 -1.87 -10.66 17.86
CA HIS A 120 -2.60 -9.52 17.30
C HIS A 120 -1.73 -8.84 16.25
N ARG A 121 -2.29 -8.58 15.07
CA ARG A 121 -1.58 -7.88 14.01
C ARG A 121 -2.41 -6.78 13.38
N ALA A 122 -1.81 -5.61 13.22
CA ALA A 122 -2.34 -4.55 12.37
C ALA A 122 -1.33 -4.30 11.25
N LEU A 123 -1.73 -4.59 10.00
CA LEU A 123 -0.84 -4.49 8.85
C LEU A 123 -0.67 -3.05 8.39
N PHE A 124 -1.77 -2.31 8.24
CA PHE A 124 -1.78 -0.91 7.80
C PHE A 124 -2.01 0.09 8.95
N GLY A 125 -2.25 -0.41 10.16
CA GLY A 125 -2.90 0.38 11.20
C GLY A 125 -4.35 0.71 10.78
N SER A 126 -4.80 1.94 11.01
CA SER A 126 -6.08 2.40 10.46
C SER A 126 -5.93 2.79 8.99
N ILE A 127 -6.95 2.48 8.20
CA ILE A 127 -6.96 2.76 6.75
C ILE A 127 -6.89 4.27 6.50
N GLU A 128 -7.54 5.08 7.34
CA GLU A 128 -7.53 6.53 7.25
C GLU A 128 -6.13 7.10 7.42
N ARG A 129 -5.38 6.60 8.43
CA ARG A 129 -4.00 7.04 8.67
C ARG A 129 -3.09 6.57 7.56
N PHE A 130 -3.26 5.33 7.09
CA PHE A 130 -2.48 4.77 6.01
C PHE A 130 -2.59 5.62 4.73
N PHE A 131 -3.82 5.96 4.31
CA PHE A 131 -4.02 6.86 3.18
C PHE A 131 -3.48 8.28 3.42
N GLY A 132 -3.58 8.80 4.65
CA GLY A 132 -2.96 10.09 5.00
C GLY A 132 -1.45 10.08 4.76
N VAL A 133 -0.76 9.08 5.29
CA VAL A 133 0.69 8.90 5.11
C VAL A 133 1.04 8.71 3.64
N LEU A 134 0.33 7.86 2.91
CA LEU A 134 0.61 7.64 1.48
C LEU A 134 0.35 8.91 0.64
N THR A 135 -0.69 9.67 0.96
CA THR A 135 -0.98 10.93 0.26
C THR A 135 0.17 11.92 0.42
N GLU A 136 0.72 12.04 1.63
CA GLU A 136 1.88 12.90 1.88
C GLU A 136 3.15 12.33 1.25
N HIS A 137 3.40 11.03 1.39
CA HIS A 137 4.56 10.33 0.83
C HIS A 137 4.65 10.49 -0.70
N TYR A 138 3.53 10.30 -1.42
CA TYR A 138 3.48 10.53 -2.86
C TYR A 138 3.23 12.00 -3.24
N SER A 139 3.04 12.88 -2.27
CA SER A 139 2.53 14.24 -2.50
C SER A 139 1.26 14.25 -3.36
N GLY A 140 0.41 13.23 -3.26
CA GLY A 140 -0.79 13.03 -4.10
C GLY A 140 -0.53 12.49 -5.52
N ALA A 141 0.73 12.29 -5.93
CA ALA A 141 1.10 11.67 -7.21
C ALA A 141 1.15 10.15 -7.10
N PHE A 142 0.00 9.53 -6.78
CA PHE A 142 -0.09 8.08 -6.60
C PHE A 142 0.42 7.29 -7.82
N PRO A 143 1.01 6.10 -7.62
CA PRO A 143 1.32 5.19 -8.71
C PRO A 143 0.02 4.74 -9.40
N PRO A 144 0.06 4.36 -10.69
CA PRO A 144 -1.12 3.98 -11.46
C PRO A 144 -2.03 2.98 -10.75
N TRP A 145 -1.49 1.99 -10.06
CA TRP A 145 -2.31 0.98 -9.38
C TRP A 145 -3.15 1.55 -8.23
N LEU A 146 -2.72 2.65 -7.59
CA LEU A 146 -3.44 3.37 -6.53
C LEU A 146 -4.21 4.60 -7.02
N ALA A 147 -3.88 5.15 -8.19
CA ALA A 147 -4.49 6.38 -8.68
C ALA A 147 -6.02 6.23 -8.85
N PRO A 148 -6.85 7.16 -8.31
CA PRO A 148 -8.31 7.09 -8.44
C PRO A 148 -8.76 7.04 -9.91
N VAL A 149 -8.18 7.92 -10.73
CA VAL A 149 -8.26 7.90 -12.19
C VAL A 149 -6.88 7.58 -12.72
N GLN A 150 -6.76 6.47 -13.45
CA GLN A 150 -5.49 6.04 -14.05
C GLN A 150 -5.25 6.73 -15.39
N VAL A 151 -6.32 6.89 -16.17
CA VAL A 151 -6.27 7.40 -17.53
C VAL A 151 -7.33 8.49 -17.73
N MET A 152 -6.91 9.63 -18.26
CA MET A 152 -7.81 10.68 -18.75
C MET A 152 -7.72 10.79 -20.27
N ALA A 153 -8.80 10.45 -20.97
CA ALA A 153 -8.92 10.65 -22.40
C ALA A 153 -9.29 12.11 -22.71
N ILE A 154 -8.57 12.74 -23.62
CA ILE A 154 -8.71 14.16 -23.96
C ILE A 154 -8.80 14.30 -25.49
N PRO A 155 -9.98 14.61 -26.06
CA PRO A 155 -10.12 14.83 -27.49
C PRO A 155 -9.40 16.12 -27.91
N VAL A 156 -8.74 16.12 -29.07
CA VAL A 156 -8.16 17.34 -29.65
C VAL A 156 -9.26 18.34 -30.06
N ALA A 157 -10.41 17.83 -30.48
CA ALA A 157 -11.62 18.58 -30.83
C ALA A 157 -12.85 17.68 -30.63
N ASP A 158 -14.04 18.28 -30.48
CA ASP A 158 -15.29 17.57 -30.16
C ASP A 158 -15.61 16.41 -31.11
N THR A 159 -15.24 16.55 -32.39
CA THR A 159 -15.40 15.52 -33.43
C THR A 159 -14.74 14.18 -33.08
N PHE A 160 -13.73 14.16 -32.21
CA PHE A 160 -13.00 12.95 -31.81
C PHE A 160 -13.49 12.34 -30.48
N THR A 161 -14.54 12.91 -29.89
CA THR A 161 -15.06 12.47 -28.59
C THR A 161 -15.58 11.04 -28.64
N ASP A 162 -16.35 10.69 -29.68
CA ASP A 162 -16.92 9.33 -29.83
C ASP A 162 -15.82 8.27 -29.95
N TYR A 163 -14.74 8.56 -30.68
CA TYR A 163 -13.57 7.68 -30.75
C TYR A 163 -12.96 7.43 -29.36
N LEU A 164 -12.76 8.49 -28.57
CA LEU A 164 -12.21 8.35 -27.23
C LEU A 164 -13.17 7.71 -26.23
N ILE A 165 -14.48 7.82 -26.42
CA ILE A 165 -15.48 7.06 -25.64
C ILE A 165 -15.29 5.56 -25.86
N GLU A 166 -15.06 5.13 -27.11
CA GLU A 166 -14.74 3.73 -27.43
C GLU A 166 -13.39 3.29 -26.82
N VAL A 167 -12.36 4.14 -26.90
CA VAL A 167 -11.07 3.88 -26.24
C VAL A 167 -11.23 3.68 -24.74
N VAL A 168 -11.98 4.56 -24.05
CA VAL A 168 -12.26 4.45 -22.61
C VAL A 168 -13.04 3.16 -22.31
N ARG A 169 -13.96 2.75 -23.17
CA ARG A 169 -14.69 1.48 -23.03
C ARG A 169 -13.75 0.28 -23.07
N GLU A 170 -12.81 0.25 -24.02
CA GLU A 170 -11.82 -0.84 -24.12
C GLU A 170 -10.85 -0.85 -22.92
N LEU A 171 -10.41 0.32 -22.44
CA LEU A 171 -9.62 0.42 -21.20
C LEU A 171 -10.39 -0.15 -19.99
N LYS A 172 -11.67 0.21 -19.84
CA LYS A 172 -12.53 -0.31 -18.77
C LYS A 172 -12.75 -1.81 -18.87
N LYS A 173 -12.92 -2.36 -20.08
CA LYS A 173 -12.98 -3.82 -20.30
C LYS A 173 -11.70 -4.54 -19.86
N ALA A 174 -10.54 -3.86 -19.97
CA ALA A 174 -9.26 -4.36 -19.47
C ALA A 174 -9.06 -4.14 -17.94
N GLY A 175 -10.08 -3.66 -17.22
CA GLY A 175 -10.01 -3.44 -15.76
C GLY A 175 -9.35 -2.13 -15.35
N LEU A 176 -9.11 -1.20 -16.29
CA LEU A 176 -8.47 0.08 -16.02
C LEU A 176 -9.50 1.16 -15.66
N ARG A 177 -9.14 2.03 -14.72
CA ARG A 177 -9.94 3.19 -14.28
C ARG A 177 -9.68 4.37 -15.21
N ALA A 178 -10.45 4.44 -16.28
CA ALA A 178 -10.34 5.48 -17.30
C ALA A 178 -11.57 6.40 -17.32
N GLU A 179 -11.33 7.69 -17.55
CA GLU A 179 -12.35 8.73 -17.75
C GLU A 179 -12.08 9.52 -19.03
N ILE A 180 -13.06 10.30 -19.48
CA ILE A 180 -12.93 11.20 -20.63
C ILE A 180 -13.31 12.62 -20.20
N ASP A 181 -12.50 13.60 -20.59
CA ASP A 181 -12.84 15.02 -20.47
C ASP A 181 -13.54 15.49 -21.76
N ALA A 182 -14.86 15.31 -21.79
CA ALA A 182 -15.74 15.75 -22.88
C ALA A 182 -16.29 17.18 -22.68
N SER A 183 -15.66 18.00 -21.83
CA SER A 183 -16.07 19.39 -21.66
C SER A 183 -15.76 20.25 -22.90
N ASP A 184 -16.38 21.43 -23.02
CA ASP A 184 -16.12 22.37 -24.13
C ASP A 184 -14.79 23.15 -23.96
N ASP A 185 -13.96 22.77 -22.98
CA ASP A 185 -12.68 23.42 -22.73
C ASP A 185 -11.65 23.13 -23.84
N ARG A 186 -10.75 24.09 -24.09
CA ARG A 186 -9.62 23.86 -25.01
C ARG A 186 -8.75 22.71 -24.51
N MET A 187 -8.24 21.89 -25.43
CA MET A 187 -7.39 20.73 -25.12
C MET A 187 -6.25 21.06 -24.13
N GLN A 188 -5.57 22.20 -24.30
CA GLN A 188 -4.48 22.60 -23.39
C GLN A 188 -4.97 22.83 -21.95
N LYS A 189 -6.20 23.32 -21.76
CA LYS A 189 -6.81 23.48 -20.45
C LYS A 189 -7.18 22.12 -19.84
N LYS A 190 -7.74 21.21 -20.63
CA LYS A 190 -8.02 19.82 -20.21
C LYS A 190 -6.74 19.11 -19.75
N VAL A 191 -5.67 19.19 -20.54
CA VAL A 191 -4.34 18.65 -20.20
C VAL A 191 -3.83 19.24 -18.89
N ARG A 192 -3.91 20.58 -18.73
CA ARG A 192 -3.50 21.24 -17.49
C ARG A 192 -4.32 20.75 -16.29
N ASN A 193 -5.64 20.60 -16.44
CA ASN A 193 -6.50 20.10 -15.37
C ASN A 193 -6.13 18.67 -14.96
N ALA A 194 -5.90 17.78 -15.93
CA ALA A 194 -5.47 16.40 -15.68
C ALA A 194 -4.08 16.33 -15.00
N GLN A 195 -3.14 17.19 -15.39
CA GLN A 195 -1.84 17.31 -14.74
C GLN A 195 -1.97 17.81 -13.30
N MET A 196 -2.82 18.81 -13.04
CA MET A 196 -3.08 19.32 -11.67
C MET A 196 -3.72 18.26 -10.78
N GLN A 197 -4.55 17.39 -11.35
CA GLN A 197 -5.13 16.22 -10.67
C GLN A 197 -4.16 15.04 -10.56
N LYS A 198 -2.93 15.17 -11.11
CA LYS A 198 -1.86 14.16 -11.04
C LYS A 198 -2.23 12.81 -11.66
N ILE A 199 -3.06 12.84 -12.70
CA ILE A 199 -3.46 11.65 -13.45
C ILE A 199 -2.23 11.05 -14.13
N PRO A 200 -1.93 9.74 -13.93
CA PRO A 200 -0.71 9.11 -14.47
C PRO A 200 -0.61 9.17 -16.00
N PHE A 201 -1.71 8.86 -16.69
CA PHE A 201 -1.75 8.82 -18.15
C PHE A 201 -2.83 9.74 -18.71
N MET A 202 -2.46 10.62 -19.64
CA MET A 202 -3.41 11.32 -20.49
C MET A 202 -3.33 10.71 -21.89
N LEU A 203 -4.47 10.26 -22.42
CA LEU A 203 -4.57 9.77 -23.79
C LEU A 203 -5.22 10.83 -24.66
N ILE A 204 -4.52 11.26 -25.69
CA ILE A 204 -4.96 12.31 -26.61
C ILE A 204 -5.19 11.67 -27.98
N ALA A 205 -6.26 12.06 -28.65
CA ALA A 205 -6.51 11.62 -30.03
C ALA A 205 -7.03 12.77 -30.89
N GLY A 206 -6.41 12.93 -32.06
CA GLY A 206 -6.89 13.75 -33.17
C GLY A 206 -7.27 12.90 -34.39
N GLU A 207 -7.30 13.53 -35.55
CA GLU A 207 -7.65 12.88 -36.82
C GLU A 207 -6.68 11.75 -37.19
N GLU A 208 -5.37 12.00 -37.10
CA GLU A 208 -4.34 11.01 -37.43
C GLU A 208 -4.43 9.78 -36.51
N ASP A 209 -4.57 10.00 -35.20
CA ASP A 209 -4.71 8.93 -34.21
C ASP A 209 -5.97 8.09 -34.47
N MET A 210 -7.13 8.75 -34.71
CA MET A 210 -8.39 8.07 -34.97
C MET A 210 -8.33 7.21 -36.25
N ASN A 211 -7.79 7.77 -37.33
CA ASN A 211 -7.65 7.06 -38.60
C ASN A 211 -6.71 5.85 -38.51
N ALA A 212 -5.71 5.93 -37.62
CA ALA A 212 -4.76 4.84 -37.37
C ALA A 212 -5.23 3.84 -36.28
N GLY A 213 -6.37 4.07 -35.61
CA GLY A 213 -6.77 3.28 -34.44
C GLY A 213 -5.76 3.37 -33.29
N ALA A 214 -5.17 4.55 -33.12
CA ALA A 214 -4.10 4.85 -32.18
C ALA A 214 -4.51 5.93 -31.16
N VAL A 215 -3.64 6.16 -30.19
CA VAL A 215 -3.71 7.27 -29.22
C VAL A 215 -2.31 7.80 -28.95
N SER A 216 -2.23 9.05 -28.54
CA SER A 216 -0.99 9.69 -28.13
C SER A 216 -0.96 9.84 -26.62
N PHE A 217 0.08 9.31 -25.97
CA PHE A 217 0.30 9.48 -24.55
C PHE A 217 0.88 10.85 -24.24
N ARG A 218 0.40 11.43 -23.14
CA ARG A 218 1.14 12.38 -22.33
C ARG A 218 1.19 11.84 -20.91
N TYR A 219 2.39 11.57 -20.42
CA TYR A 219 2.59 11.09 -19.05
C TYR A 219 2.55 12.27 -18.08
N ARG A 220 2.29 11.98 -16.81
CA ARG A 220 2.24 13.00 -15.75
C ARG A 220 3.53 13.81 -15.64
N ASN A 221 4.69 13.18 -15.87
CA ASN A 221 6.01 13.82 -15.85
C ASN A 221 6.23 14.80 -17.03
N GLY A 222 5.35 14.80 -18.04
CA GLY A 222 5.41 15.67 -19.21
C GLY A 222 5.89 14.98 -20.49
N ASP A 223 6.43 13.76 -20.40
CA ASP A 223 6.87 12.98 -21.55
C ASP A 223 5.69 12.64 -22.47
N GLN A 224 5.99 12.40 -23.75
CA GLN A 224 4.98 12.11 -24.77
C GLN A 224 5.41 10.94 -25.65
N LYS A 225 4.42 10.16 -26.08
CA LYS A 225 4.59 9.05 -27.01
C LYS A 225 3.38 9.02 -27.94
N ASN A 226 3.58 9.41 -29.19
CA ASN A 226 2.48 9.65 -30.13
C ASN A 226 2.20 8.43 -31.02
N GLY A 227 0.96 8.32 -31.52
CA GLY A 227 0.58 7.31 -32.51
C GLY A 227 0.71 5.87 -32.00
N VAL A 228 0.46 5.64 -30.71
CA VAL A 228 0.52 4.30 -30.11
C VAL A 228 -0.77 3.54 -30.45
N PRO A 229 -0.70 2.37 -31.12
CA PRO A 229 -1.87 1.56 -31.40
C PRO A 229 -2.66 1.27 -30.12
N LEU A 230 -3.99 1.34 -30.16
CA LEU A 230 -4.84 1.22 -28.96
C LEU A 230 -4.54 -0.04 -28.13
N LYS A 231 -4.31 -1.17 -28.79
CA LYS A 231 -3.97 -2.43 -28.13
C LYS A 231 -2.66 -2.34 -27.34
N GLU A 232 -1.66 -1.66 -27.88
CA GLU A 232 -0.38 -1.45 -27.22
C GLU A 232 -0.52 -0.47 -26.05
N ALA A 233 -1.31 0.60 -26.23
CA ALA A 233 -1.60 1.55 -25.17
C ALA A 233 -2.26 0.88 -23.95
N ILE A 234 -3.28 0.04 -24.19
CA ILE A 234 -3.93 -0.74 -23.11
C ILE A 234 -2.92 -1.66 -22.41
N ALA A 235 -2.09 -2.37 -23.18
CA ALA A 235 -1.10 -3.30 -22.63
C ALA A 235 -0.04 -2.58 -21.78
N GLU A 236 0.43 -1.41 -22.22
CA GLU A 236 1.41 -0.60 -21.49
C GLU A 236 0.85 -0.13 -20.14
N ILE A 237 -0.37 0.41 -20.14
CA ILE A 237 -1.04 0.89 -18.91
C ILE A 237 -1.34 -0.27 -17.96
N ALA A 238 -1.87 -1.38 -18.48
CA ALA A 238 -2.15 -2.58 -17.68
C ALA A 238 -0.89 -3.15 -17.05
N LYS A 239 0.23 -3.16 -17.79
CA LYS A 239 1.52 -3.58 -17.26
C LYS A 239 1.98 -2.64 -16.13
N ALA A 240 1.91 -1.33 -16.30
CA ALA A 240 2.31 -0.39 -15.26
C ALA A 240 1.48 -0.55 -13.97
N VAL A 241 0.19 -0.85 -14.11
CA VAL A 241 -0.71 -1.15 -12.99
C VAL A 241 -0.36 -2.50 -12.32
N ALA A 242 -0.12 -3.55 -13.11
CA ALA A 242 0.20 -4.89 -12.60
C ALA A 242 1.56 -4.93 -11.89
N ASP A 243 2.56 -4.27 -12.48
CA ASP A 243 3.92 -4.20 -11.95
C ASP A 243 4.06 -3.19 -10.80
N ARG A 244 2.98 -2.44 -10.49
CA ARG A 244 2.91 -1.43 -9.40
C ARG A 244 4.00 -0.35 -9.48
N VAL A 245 4.47 -0.04 -10.69
CA VAL A 245 5.55 0.92 -10.93
C VAL A 245 5.05 2.36 -10.97
N GLN A 246 5.94 3.31 -10.71
CA GLN A 246 5.65 4.73 -10.91
C GLN A 246 5.87 5.15 -12.37
N VAL A 247 5.08 6.13 -12.86
CA VAL A 247 5.17 6.73 -14.20
C VAL A 247 5.15 8.26 -14.16
#